data_AF-A0A803KNR3-F1
#
_entry.id   AF-A0A803KNR3-F1
#
_cell.length_a   1.000
_cell.length_b   1.000
_cell.length_c   1.000
_cell.angle_alpha   90.00
_cell.angle_beta   90.00
_cell.angle_gamma   90.00
#
_symmetry.space_group_name_H-M   'P 1'
#
loop_
_entity.id
_entity.type
_entity.pdbx_description
1 polymer ?
#
loop_
_entity_poly.entity_id
_entity_poly.type
_entity_poly.pdbx_seq_one_letter_code
_entity_poly.pdbx_strand_id
1 'polypeptide(L)'
;MKQMEITGVVPNYVTYCILMDGLCDAQRLSEAVDIFSLLIAKELQDVYAYNIMIKGFCKEGLLAKADELLKNMEDNGCFPDECPSIQLLEDL
;
A
#
# COMPACT_ATOMS: atom_id res chain seq x y z
N MET A 1 -11.53 11.68 -11.29
CA MET A 1 -11.45 12.10 -9.88
C MET A 1 -11.34 13.62 -9.78
N LYS A 2 -12.45 14.35 -9.72
CA LYS A 2 -12.46 15.79 -9.50
C LYS A 2 -13.53 16.10 -8.46
N GLN A 3 -13.11 16.22 -7.19
CA GLN A 3 -13.63 17.20 -6.21
C GLN A 3 -12.89 17.03 -4.85
N MET A 4 -11.60 17.32 -4.81
CA MET A 4 -10.89 17.66 -3.57
C MET A 4 -10.16 19.00 -3.75
N GLU A 5 -10.82 19.96 -4.39
CA GLU A 5 -10.32 21.34 -4.53
C GLU A 5 -11.07 22.34 -3.64
N ILE A 6 -11.82 21.89 -2.64
CA ILE A 6 -12.53 22.82 -1.75
C ILE A 6 -12.15 22.51 -0.31
N THR A 7 -11.18 23.29 0.16
CA THR A 7 -10.70 23.58 1.52
C THR A 7 -9.20 23.33 1.57
N GLY A 8 -8.43 24.27 2.13
CA GLY A 8 -6.99 24.18 2.32
C GLY A 8 -6.55 23.10 3.31
N VAL A 9 -7.21 21.94 3.30
CA VAL A 9 -6.86 20.75 4.06
C VAL A 9 -5.82 20.03 3.23
N VAL A 10 -4.56 20.22 3.62
CA VAL A 10 -3.45 19.39 3.12
C VAL A 10 -3.81 17.94 3.45
N PRO A 11 -3.94 17.04 2.45
CA PRO A 11 -4.22 15.63 2.71
C PRO A 11 -3.15 15.10 3.66
N ASN A 12 -3.57 14.64 4.83
CA ASN A 12 -2.67 14.02 5.79
C ASN A 12 -2.36 12.58 5.34
N TYR A 13 -1.33 11.97 5.95
CA TYR A 13 -0.93 10.58 5.70
C TYR A 13 -2.15 9.62 5.64
N VAL A 14 -3.03 9.72 6.65
CA VAL A 14 -4.25 8.90 6.76
C VAL A 14 -5.17 9.05 5.54
N THR A 15 -5.28 10.26 4.98
CA THR A 15 -6.11 10.50 3.78
C THR A 15 -5.56 9.74 2.56
N TYR A 16 -4.24 9.70 2.39
CA TYR A 16 -3.62 8.94 1.31
C TYR A 16 -3.85 7.44 1.47
N CYS A 17 -3.71 6.90 2.69
CA CYS A 17 -3.95 5.48 2.94
C CYS A 17 -5.40 5.08 2.68
N ILE A 18 -6.37 5.88 3.15
CA ILE A 18 -7.80 5.65 2.86
C ILE A 18 -8.06 5.66 1.35
N LEU A 19 -7.47 6.62 0.64
CA LEU A 19 -7.63 6.72 -0.81
C LEU A 19 -7.01 5.51 -1.52
N MET A 20 -5.82 5.07 -1.11
CA MET A 20 -5.17 3.89 -1.65
C MET A 20 -6.01 2.62 -1.45
N ASP A 21 -6.49 2.35 -0.23
CA ASP A 21 -7.29 1.14 0.06
C ASP A 21 -8.59 1.14 -0.74
N GLY A 22 -9.27 2.29 -0.83
CA GLY A 22 -10.46 2.45 -1.66
C GLY A 22 -10.20 2.27 -3.16
N LEU A 23 -9.04 2.71 -3.66
CA LEU A 23 -8.63 2.49 -5.06
C LEU A 23 -8.29 1.02 -5.33
N CYS A 24 -7.60 0.34 -4.41
CA CYS A 24 -7.36 -1.10 -4.48
C CYS A 24 -8.68 -1.89 -4.52
N ASP A 25 -9.64 -1.54 -3.66
CA ASP A 25 -10.96 -2.18 -3.61
C ASP A 25 -11.79 -1.90 -4.88
N ALA A 26 -11.56 -0.76 -5.54
CA ALA A 26 -12.19 -0.40 -6.80
C ALA A 26 -11.48 -0.94 -8.06
N GLN A 27 -10.49 -1.85 -7.92
CA GLN A 27 -9.66 -2.37 -9.02
C GLN A 27 -8.90 -1.28 -9.80
N ARG A 28 -8.62 -0.16 -9.14
CA ARG A 28 -7.88 0.99 -9.69
C ARG A 28 -6.45 1.00 -9.16
N LEU A 29 -5.81 -0.17 -9.21
CA LEU A 29 -4.49 -0.40 -8.60
C LEU A 29 -3.41 0.56 -9.13
N SER A 30 -3.44 0.93 -10.42
CA SER A 30 -2.47 1.89 -10.99
C SER A 30 -2.49 3.23 -10.25
N GLU A 31 -3.68 3.74 -9.92
CA GLU A 31 -3.81 5.03 -9.22
C GLU A 31 -3.41 4.90 -7.74
N ALA A 32 -3.62 3.73 -7.14
CA ALA A 32 -3.11 3.44 -5.79
C ALA A 32 -1.58 3.39 -5.77
N VAL A 33 -0.94 2.81 -6.80
CA VAL A 33 0.53 2.80 -6.96
C VAL A 33 1.08 4.23 -7.06
N ASP A 34 0.45 5.11 -7.84
CA ASP A 34 0.91 6.51 -7.98
C ASP A 34 0.93 7.24 -6.62
N ILE A 35 -0.09 7.03 -5.80
CA ILE A 35 -0.16 7.59 -4.44
C ILE A 35 0.90 6.96 -3.54
N PHE A 36 1.10 5.65 -3.63
CA PHE A 36 2.14 4.98 -2.84
C PHE A 36 3.53 5.50 -3.20
N SER A 37 3.84 5.68 -4.48
CA SER A 37 5.10 6.28 -4.93
C SER A 37 5.27 7.71 -4.40
N LEU A 38 4.19 8.48 -4.29
CA LEU A 38 4.23 9.81 -3.65
C LEU A 38 4.57 9.72 -2.16
N LEU A 39 4.07 8.72 -1.43
CA LEU A 39 4.43 8.51 -0.03
C LEU A 39 5.90 8.12 0.13
N ILE A 40 6.40 7.20 -0.72
CA ILE A 40 7.80 6.79 -0.77
C ILE A 40 8.73 7.99 -1.03
N ALA A 41 8.41 8.82 -2.03
CA ALA A 41 9.22 9.99 -2.36
C ALA A 41 9.26 11.06 -1.25
N LYS A 42 8.30 11.01 -0.32
CA LYS A 42 8.22 11.92 0.83
C LYS A 42 8.73 11.28 2.13
N GLU A 43 9.17 10.02 2.09
CA GLU A 43 9.54 9.23 3.27
C GLU A 43 8.41 9.18 4.32
N LEU A 44 7.15 9.12 3.84
CA LEU A 44 5.94 9.08 4.68
C LEU A 44 5.27 7.71 4.69
N GLN A 45 5.82 6.72 4.00
CA GLN A 45 5.33 5.35 4.04
C GLN A 45 5.56 4.73 5.42
N ASP A 46 4.61 3.91 5.86
CA ASP A 46 4.77 3.02 7.00
C ASP A 46 4.22 1.62 6.66
N VAL A 47 4.25 0.73 7.65
CA VAL A 47 3.74 -0.64 7.59
C VAL A 47 2.32 -0.72 7.02
N TYR A 48 1.44 0.22 7.38
CA TYR A 48 0.06 0.27 6.93
C TYR A 48 -0.03 0.57 5.42
N ALA A 49 0.72 1.54 4.92
CA ALA A 49 0.75 1.86 3.49
C ALA A 49 1.24 0.67 2.65
N TYR A 50 2.27 -0.04 3.11
CA TYR A 50 2.75 -1.25 2.47
C TYR A 50 1.70 -2.37 2.46
N ASN A 51 1.05 -2.62 3.60
CA ASN A 51 0.02 -3.65 3.72
C ASN A 51 -1.15 -3.41 2.75
N ILE A 52 -1.58 -2.15 2.57
CA ILE A 52 -2.61 -1.79 1.59
C ILE A 52 -2.17 -2.18 0.17
N MET A 53 -0.93 -1.89 -0.21
CA MET A 53 -0.43 -2.18 -1.55
C MET A 53 -0.21 -3.68 -1.78
N ILE A 54 0.32 -4.41 -0.80
CA ILE A 54 0.47 -5.86 -0.85
C ILE A 54 -0.90 -6.52 -1.05
N LYS A 55 -1.90 -6.13 -0.25
CA LYS A 55 -3.30 -6.58 -0.41
C LYS A 55 -3.83 -6.25 -1.81
N GLY A 56 -3.59 -5.05 -2.32
CA GLY A 56 -3.97 -4.62 -3.66
C GLY A 56 -3.37 -5.48 -4.76
N PHE A 57 -2.06 -5.72 -4.72
CA PHE A 57 -1.37 -6.60 -5.67
C PHE A 57 -1.89 -8.05 -5.60
N CYS A 58 -2.12 -8.59 -4.40
CA CYS A 58 -2.69 -9.93 -4.22
C CYS A 58 -4.10 -10.05 -4.83
N LYS A 59 -4.95 -9.04 -4.67
CA LYS A 59 -6.30 -9.02 -5.26
C LYS A 59 -6.29 -9.03 -6.79
N GLU A 60 -5.32 -8.36 -7.40
CA GLU A 60 -5.13 -8.35 -8.86
C GLU A 60 -4.32 -9.57 -9.37
N GLY A 61 -3.95 -10.51 -8.49
CA GLY A 61 -3.17 -11.69 -8.85
C GLY A 61 -1.69 -11.42 -9.16
N LEU A 62 -1.18 -10.23 -8.82
CA LEU A 62 0.19 -9.78 -9.07
C LEU A 62 1.14 -10.20 -7.94
N LEU A 63 1.19 -11.50 -7.64
CA LEU A 63 1.88 -12.04 -6.46
C LEU A 63 3.38 -11.75 -6.43
N ALA A 64 4.07 -11.75 -7.58
CA ALA A 64 5.49 -11.42 -7.64
C ALA A 64 5.78 -9.99 -7.18
N LYS A 65 4.89 -9.03 -7.49
CA LYS A 65 5.02 -7.65 -7.02
C LYS A 65 4.69 -7.51 -5.54
N ALA A 66 3.72 -8.28 -5.05
CA ALA A 66 3.40 -8.31 -3.62
C ALA A 66 4.60 -8.82 -2.79
N ASP A 67 5.25 -9.89 -3.25
CA ASP A 67 6.46 -10.46 -2.62
C ASP A 67 7.66 -9.51 -2.67
N GLU A 68 7.89 -8.85 -3.81
CA GLU A 68 8.91 -7.80 -3.92
C GLU A 68 8.64 -6.67 -2.92
N LEU A 69 7.38 -6.22 -2.80
CA LEU A 69 7.03 -5.13 -1.90
C LEU A 69 7.20 -5.53 -0.42
N LEU A 70 6.89 -6.78 -0.08
CA LEU A 70 7.09 -7.33 1.26
C LEU A 70 8.58 -7.37 1.63
N LYS A 71 9.46 -7.77 0.70
CA LYS A 71 10.92 -7.73 0.91
C LYS A 71 11.42 -6.31 1.10
N ASN A 72 10.92 -5.38 0.30
CA ASN A 72 11.28 -3.96 0.41
C ASN A 72 10.83 -3.33 1.74
N MET A 73 9.82 -3.87 2.43
CA MET A 73 9.45 -3.39 3.77
C MET A 73 10.58 -3.55 4.78
N GLU A 74 11.28 -4.69 4.74
CA GLU A 74 12.40 -5.02 5.63
C GLU A 74 13.57 -4.05 5.42
N ASP A 75 13.90 -3.77 4.15
CA ASP A 75 14.98 -2.85 3.78
C ASP A 75 14.70 -1.39 4.17
N ASN A 76 13.42 -1.01 4.28
CA ASN A 76 13.00 0.32 4.70
C ASN A 76 12.74 0.44 6.22
N GLY A 77 13.13 -0.57 7.00
CA GLY A 77 12.97 -0.59 8.46
C GLY A 77 11.50 -0.63 8.93
N CYS A 78 10.59 -0.95 8.02
CA CYS A 78 9.16 -1.11 8.28
C CYS A 78 8.90 -2.60 8.49
N PHE A 79 8.99 -3.09 9.72
CA PHE A 79 8.66 -4.49 9.99
C PHE A 79 7.15 -4.69 9.84
N PRO A 80 6.67 -5.64 9.02
CA PRO A 80 5.27 -6.02 9.06
C PRO A 80 4.95 -6.41 10.50
N ASP A 81 4.05 -5.66 11.17
CA ASP A 81 3.48 -6.13 12.43
C ASP A 81 2.93 -7.54 12.15
N GLU A 82 3.52 -8.51 12.84
CA GLU A 82 3.39 -9.96 12.67
C GLU A 82 2.04 -10.38 12.04
N CYS A 83 2.00 -10.53 10.71
CA CYS A 83 0.86 -11.10 10.00
C CYS A 83 1.20 -12.56 9.62
N PRO A 84 0.47 -13.57 10.15
CA PRO A 84 0.83 -15.00 10.05
C PRO A 84 0.66 -15.62 8.66
N SER A 85 0.50 -14.82 7.60
CA SER A 85 0.24 -15.33 6.24
C SER A 85 1.47 -15.90 5.53
N ILE A 86 2.70 -15.64 6.00
CA ILE A 86 3.93 -16.18 5.40
C ILE A 86 4.27 -17.57 5.97
N GLN A 87 3.82 -17.89 7.19
CA GLN A 87 4.03 -19.22 7.78
C GLN A 87 3.20 -20.32 7.11
N LEU A 88 2.15 -19.98 6.35
CA LEU A 88 1.23 -20.98 5.78
C LEU A 88 1.68 -21.55 4.42
N LEU A 89 2.74 -21.02 3.81
CA LEU A 89 3.22 -21.47 2.49
C LEU A 89 4.45 -22.39 2.55
N GLU A 90 5.01 -22.63 3.73
CA GLU A 90 6.13 -23.58 3.91
C GLU A 90 5.66 -24.99 4.35
N ASP A 91 4.38 -25.18 4.63
CA ASP A 91 3.79 -26.45 5.12
C ASP A 91 2.89 -27.18 4.08
N LEU A 92 3.08 -26.97 2.77
CA LEU A 92 2.43 -27.76 1.70
C LEU A 92 3.42 -28.33 0.68
#